data_AF-A0A336JPY1-F1
#
_entry.id   AF-A0A336JPY1-F1
#
_cell.length_a   1.000
_cell.length_b   1.000
_cell.length_c   1.000
_cell.angle_alpha   90.00
_cell.angle_beta   90.00
_cell.angle_gamma   90.00
#
_symmetry.space_group_name_H-M   'P 1'
#
loop_
_entity.id
_entity.type
_entity.pdbx_description
1 polymer ?
#
loop_
_entity_poly.entity_id
_entity_poly.type
_entity_poly.pdbx_seq_one_letter_code
_entity_poly.pdbx_strand_id
1 'polypeptide(L)'
;MRFPVSFKLVAAAIVLGALTACSSVPVTSMLKLARTDLSATDPAALRIAVRLPHGLRPRRVTLRVTVAVGAEKTEQAFVLADLDDPGELLSLAGEVTNDTKIYAFRMAPEDVPRLLAVRDQMGAHKAKGERGSLTIGVGAEACRIGTLPAKTLVTTYLKTERTGDFFPLTRDVDLRKDVPKEAAPERIPLCG
;
A
#
# COMPACT_ATOMS: atom_id res chain seq x y z
N MET A 1 -71.02 4.92 24.86
CA MET A 1 -70.94 6.39 24.70
C MET A 1 -69.63 6.69 23.99
N ARG A 2 -69.55 6.85 22.66
CA ARG A 2 -69.93 7.99 21.77
C ARG A 2 -68.95 9.19 21.86
N PHE A 3 -67.89 9.13 21.02
CA PHE A 3 -67.06 10.19 20.37
C PHE A 3 -66.36 11.28 21.25
N PRO A 4 -65.28 11.98 20.78
CA PRO A 4 -64.78 12.06 19.40
C PRO A 4 -63.25 11.98 19.17
N VAL A 5 -62.97 11.67 17.91
CA VAL A 5 -61.76 11.93 17.11
C VAL A 5 -61.61 13.42 16.86
N SER A 6 -60.37 13.94 16.92
CA SER A 6 -59.79 15.16 16.28
C SER A 6 -58.54 15.52 17.09
N PHE A 7 -57.37 15.96 16.59
CA PHE A 7 -56.98 16.58 15.34
C PHE A 7 -55.43 16.67 15.39
N LYS A 8 -54.77 16.28 14.30
CA LYS A 8 -53.60 16.94 13.72
C LYS A 8 -52.21 17.01 14.42
N LEU A 9 -51.24 16.69 13.56
CA LEU A 9 -49.94 17.36 13.31
C LEU A 9 -48.68 16.85 14.05
N VAL A 10 -47.88 16.11 13.26
CA VAL A 10 -46.48 16.45 12.90
C VAL A 10 -45.47 16.56 14.05
N ALA A 11 -44.59 15.56 14.14
CA ALA A 11 -43.14 15.72 13.93
C ALA A 11 -42.42 14.41 14.30
N ALA A 12 -42.24 13.51 13.33
CA ALA A 12 -41.34 12.39 13.46
C ALA A 12 -39.90 12.89 13.29
N ALA A 13 -39.23 13.22 14.39
CA ALA A 13 -37.81 13.53 14.41
C ALA A 13 -37.01 12.22 14.37
N ILE A 14 -36.74 11.78 13.14
CA ILE A 14 -35.79 10.71 12.83
C ILE A 14 -34.38 11.30 13.01
N VAL A 15 -33.73 10.99 14.14
CA VAL A 15 -32.30 11.26 14.33
C VAL A 15 -31.53 10.06 13.76
N LEU A 16 -31.23 10.15 12.46
CA LEU A 16 -30.24 9.30 11.78
C LEU A 16 -28.85 9.75 12.25
N GLY A 17 -28.26 9.01 13.19
CA GLY A 17 -26.84 9.11 13.53
C GLY A 17 -26.03 8.57 12.35
N ALA A 18 -25.61 9.47 11.46
CA ALA A 18 -24.73 9.16 10.36
C ALA A 18 -23.40 8.61 10.90
N LEU A 19 -23.08 7.38 10.51
CA LEU A 19 -21.74 6.83 10.61
C LEU A 19 -20.79 7.70 9.79
N THR A 20 -20.07 8.61 10.43
CA THR A 20 -18.87 9.20 9.85
C THR A 20 -17.74 8.18 9.95
N ALA A 21 -17.80 7.15 9.12
CA ALA A 21 -16.59 6.41 8.78
C ALA A 21 -15.70 7.39 8.01
N CYS A 22 -14.75 8.01 8.70
CA CYS A 22 -13.61 8.68 8.09
C CYS A 22 -12.77 7.61 7.39
N SER A 23 -13.24 7.14 6.24
CA SER A 23 -12.45 6.38 5.30
C SER A 23 -11.45 7.36 4.70
N SER A 24 -10.34 7.58 5.40
CA SER A 24 -9.13 8.10 4.77
C SER A 24 -8.70 7.03 3.77
N VAL A 25 -9.28 7.08 2.57
CA VAL A 25 -8.84 6.25 1.45
C VAL A 25 -7.38 6.61 1.24
N PRO A 26 -6.43 5.67 1.45
CA PRO A 26 -5.03 6.02 1.37
C PRO A 26 -4.74 6.46 -0.06
N VAL A 27 -4.37 7.73 -0.18
CA VAL A 27 -4.19 8.55 -1.39
C VAL A 27 -3.18 7.93 -2.37
N THR A 28 -2.48 6.86 -1.99
CA THR A 28 -1.41 6.22 -2.78
C THR A 28 -1.48 4.70 -2.79
N SER A 29 -2.54 4.09 -2.24
CA SER A 29 -2.74 2.63 -2.20
C SER A 29 -2.96 1.98 -3.59
N MET A 30 -2.94 2.77 -4.67
CA MET A 30 -3.16 2.31 -6.04
C MET A 30 -1.89 2.32 -6.91
N LEU A 31 -0.69 2.51 -6.35
CA LEU A 31 0.52 2.33 -7.14
C LEU A 31 0.66 0.86 -7.56
N LYS A 32 0.69 0.67 -8.88
CA LYS A 32 0.39 -0.53 -9.64
C LYS A 32 1.14 -1.79 -9.14
N LEU A 33 0.39 -2.90 -9.03
CA LEU A 33 0.88 -4.24 -8.71
C LEU A 33 1.90 -4.69 -9.77
N ALA A 34 3.11 -5.00 -9.33
CA ALA A 34 4.06 -5.76 -10.13
C ALA A 34 3.84 -7.26 -9.86
N ARG A 35 3.71 -8.05 -10.93
CA ARG A 35 3.56 -9.51 -10.83
C ARG A 35 4.92 -10.13 -10.60
N THR A 36 5.24 -10.48 -9.35
CA THR A 36 6.42 -11.27 -8.99
C THR A 36 5.95 -12.55 -8.30
N ASP A 37 6.36 -13.71 -8.80
CA ASP A 37 6.04 -15.00 -8.16
C ASP A 37 6.91 -15.18 -6.91
N LEU A 38 6.36 -14.84 -5.74
CA LEU A 38 7.03 -15.02 -4.45
C LEU A 38 6.95 -16.45 -3.91
N SER A 39 6.39 -17.41 -4.64
CA SER A 39 6.17 -18.75 -4.06
C SER A 39 7.47 -19.42 -3.59
N ALA A 40 8.63 -18.90 -4.01
CA ALA A 40 9.93 -19.38 -3.57
C ALA A 40 10.88 -18.25 -3.13
N THR A 41 10.31 -17.17 -2.59
CA THR A 41 11.05 -16.07 -1.96
C THR A 41 10.97 -16.18 -0.43
N ASP A 42 12.02 -15.76 0.28
CA ASP A 42 12.01 -15.67 1.74
C ASP A 42 11.35 -14.35 2.17
N PRO A 43 10.20 -14.38 2.86
CA PRO A 43 9.56 -13.18 3.41
C PRO A 43 10.48 -12.31 4.27
N ALA A 44 11.40 -12.91 5.02
CA ALA A 44 12.32 -12.17 5.88
C ALA A 44 13.40 -11.42 5.09
N ALA A 45 13.71 -11.85 3.88
CA ALA A 45 14.69 -11.22 2.98
C ALA A 45 14.07 -10.13 2.09
N LEU A 46 12.74 -9.99 2.08
CA LEU A 46 12.06 -8.94 1.32
C LEU A 46 12.45 -7.55 1.82
N ARG A 47 12.89 -6.69 0.90
CA ARG A 47 13.04 -5.26 1.13
C ARG A 47 12.27 -4.47 0.11
N ILE A 48 11.69 -3.36 0.54
CA ILE A 48 11.01 -2.41 -0.33
C ILE A 48 11.71 -1.07 -0.18
N ALA A 49 11.94 -0.39 -1.29
CA ALA A 49 12.36 1.00 -1.25
C ALA A 49 11.37 1.88 -1.99
N VAL A 50 11.21 3.11 -1.53
CA VAL A 50 10.37 4.13 -2.18
C VAL A 50 11.22 5.36 -2.39
N ARG A 51 11.36 5.76 -3.66
CA ARG A 51 11.94 7.06 -4.03
C ARG A 51 10.83 8.08 -4.14
N LEU A 52 10.92 9.13 -3.32
CA LEU A 52 9.98 10.24 -3.25
C LEU A 52 10.69 11.56 -3.53
N PRO A 53 9.98 12.58 -4.02
CA PRO A 53 10.50 13.94 -4.07
C PRO A 53 10.75 14.48 -2.64
N HIS A 54 11.72 15.38 -2.46
CA HIS A 54 12.09 15.91 -1.14
C HIS A 54 10.94 16.55 -0.35
N GLY A 55 9.90 17.06 -1.03
CA GLY A 55 8.72 17.61 -0.36
C GLY A 55 7.78 16.56 0.25
N LEU A 56 8.05 15.25 0.08
CA LEU A 56 7.28 14.14 0.64
C LEU A 56 8.13 13.29 1.58
N ARG A 57 7.50 12.79 2.63
CA ARG A 57 8.05 11.78 3.54
C ARG A 57 7.06 10.61 3.64
N PRO A 58 7.52 9.35 3.64
CA PRO A 58 6.62 8.23 3.89
C PRO A 58 6.09 8.30 5.32
N ARG A 59 4.82 7.94 5.47
CA ARG A 59 4.10 7.82 6.75
C ARG A 59 3.81 6.37 7.09
N ARG A 60 3.41 5.60 6.08
CA ARG A 60 3.10 4.17 6.21
C ARG A 60 3.33 3.49 4.87
N VAL A 61 4.15 2.44 4.87
CA VAL A 61 4.33 1.59 3.69
C VAL A 61 3.75 0.22 3.99
N THR A 62 3.03 -0.33 3.01
CA THR A 62 2.32 -1.59 3.12
C THR A 62 2.69 -2.50 1.97
N LEU A 63 3.00 -3.75 2.29
CA LEU A 63 3.03 -4.85 1.32
C LEU A 63 1.64 -5.46 1.27
N ARG A 64 1.04 -5.51 0.09
CA ARG A 64 -0.23 -6.18 -0.17
C ARG A 64 0.05 -7.49 -0.89
N VAL A 65 -0.46 -8.59 -0.37
CA VAL A 65 -0.34 -9.91 -0.98
C VAL A 65 -1.73 -10.40 -1.31
N THR A 66 -1.98 -10.61 -2.60
CA THR A 66 -3.22 -11.14 -3.12
C THR A 66 -2.99 -12.57 -3.56
N VAL A 67 -3.72 -13.49 -2.95
CA VAL A 67 -3.81 -14.88 -3.37
C VAL A 67 -5.10 -15.08 -4.14
N ALA A 68 -5.02 -15.70 -5.31
CA ALA A 68 -6.19 -16.18 -6.04
C ALA A 68 -6.04 -17.68 -6.32
N VAL A 69 -7.04 -18.48 -5.96
CA VAL A 69 -7.11 -19.92 -6.22
C VAL A 69 -8.48 -20.23 -6.78
N GLY A 70 -8.56 -20.68 -8.03
CA GLY A 70 -9.84 -20.80 -8.73
C GLY A 70 -10.58 -19.46 -8.79
N ALA A 71 -11.79 -19.40 -8.23
CA ALA A 71 -12.59 -18.18 -8.13
C ALA A 71 -12.41 -17.42 -6.81
N GLU A 72 -11.73 -18.01 -5.83
CA GLU A 72 -11.50 -17.39 -4.54
C GLU A 72 -10.32 -16.42 -4.64
N LYS A 73 -10.47 -15.24 -4.03
CA LYS A 73 -9.43 -14.21 -3.97
C LYS A 73 -9.37 -13.64 -2.56
N THR A 74 -8.20 -13.73 -1.95
CA THR A 74 -7.93 -13.23 -0.60
C THR A 74 -6.77 -12.25 -0.63
N GLU A 75 -6.96 -11.06 -0.07
CA GLU A 75 -5.92 -10.03 0.05
C GLU A 75 -5.51 -9.86 1.51
N GLN A 76 -4.21 -9.78 1.75
CA GLN A 76 -3.62 -9.50 3.05
C GLN A 76 -2.70 -8.29 2.93
N ALA A 77 -2.75 -7.41 3.92
CA ALA A 77 -1.84 -6.28 4.03
C ALA A 77 -0.89 -6.46 5.23
N PHE A 78 0.36 -6.04 5.04
CA PHE A 78 1.43 -6.06 6.03
C PHE A 78 2.02 -4.66 6.10
N VAL A 79 2.05 -4.06 7.28
CA VAL A 79 2.71 -2.77 7.47
C VAL A 79 4.20 -3.04 7.59
N LEU A 80 4.99 -2.31 6.82
CA LEU A 80 6.44 -2.49 6.81
C LEU A 80 7.09 -1.66 7.91
N ALA A 81 8.17 -2.20 8.46
CA ALA A 81 9.04 -1.49 9.38
C ALA A 81 10.14 -0.75 8.61
N ASP A 82 10.60 0.38 9.16
CA ASP A 82 11.74 1.11 8.60
C ASP A 82 13.00 0.22 8.57
N LEU A 83 13.78 0.39 7.51
CA LEU A 83 15.10 -0.23 7.36
C LEU A 83 16.16 0.85 7.35
N ASP A 84 16.73 1.11 8.53
CA ASP A 84 17.84 2.03 8.72
C ASP A 84 19.18 1.31 8.52
N ASP A 85 19.37 0.74 7.33
CA ASP A 85 20.65 0.15 6.91
C ASP A 85 21.15 0.85 5.64
N PRO A 86 22.16 1.74 5.76
CA PRO A 86 22.75 2.42 4.60
C PRO A 86 23.36 1.44 3.58
N GLY A 87 23.82 0.27 4.03
CA GLY A 87 24.39 -0.76 3.17
C GLY A 87 23.39 -1.33 2.17
N GLU A 88 22.13 -1.47 2.59
CA GLU A 88 21.04 -1.96 1.73
C GLU A 88 20.74 -1.00 0.58
N LEU A 89 20.91 0.31 0.80
CA LEU A 89 20.65 1.36 -0.18
C LEU A 89 21.77 1.58 -1.19
N LEU A 90 22.94 0.94 -1.03
CA LEU A 90 24.10 1.13 -1.92
C LEU A 90 23.78 0.82 -3.38
N SER A 91 22.99 -0.22 -3.65
CA SER A 91 22.55 -0.58 -5.01
C SER A 91 21.63 0.49 -5.65
N LEU A 92 21.04 1.38 -4.84
CA LEU A 92 20.18 2.47 -5.28
C LEU A 92 20.88 3.83 -5.31
N ALA A 93 22.18 3.90 -5.05
CA ALA A 93 22.92 5.17 -4.99
C ALA A 93 22.79 5.99 -6.29
N GLY A 94 22.80 5.34 -7.45
CA GLY A 94 22.63 5.98 -8.76
C GLY A 94 21.19 6.44 -9.07
N GLU A 95 20.21 6.01 -8.28
CA GLU A 95 18.80 6.42 -8.43
C GLU A 95 18.46 7.68 -7.60
N VAL A 96 19.36 8.11 -6.72
CA VAL A 96 19.20 9.35 -5.94
C VAL A 96 19.57 10.55 -6.82
N THR A 97 18.62 11.47 -6.96
CA THR A 97 18.82 12.79 -7.57
C THR A 97 18.72 13.90 -6.52
N ASN A 98 19.18 15.11 -6.85
CA ASN A 98 19.15 16.28 -5.95
C ASN A 98 17.74 16.64 -5.43
N ASP A 99 16.68 16.19 -6.10
CA ASP A 99 15.29 16.51 -5.76
C ASP A 99 14.54 15.33 -5.12
N THR A 100 15.24 14.23 -4.81
CA THR A 100 14.62 12.98 -4.36
C THR A 100 15.31 12.35 -3.17
N LYS A 101 14.55 11.64 -2.35
CA LYS A 101 15.06 10.80 -1.27
C LYS A 101 14.50 9.39 -1.39
N ILE A 102 15.34 8.41 -1.08
CA ILE A 102 14.96 7.00 -1.03
C ILE A 102 14.81 6.58 0.43
N TYR A 103 13.74 5.84 0.70
CA TYR A 103 13.43 5.27 2.01
C TYR A 103 13.32 3.76 1.85
N ALA A 104 13.99 2.98 2.69
CA ALA A 104 13.93 1.53 2.69
C ALA A 104 13.09 1.00 3.84
N PHE A 105 12.46 -0.14 3.58
CA PHE A 105 11.56 -0.83 4.49
C PHE A 105 11.79 -2.33 4.43
N ARG A 106 11.49 -3.00 5.53
CA ARG A 106 11.52 -4.46 5.67
C ARG A 106 10.19 -4.98 6.19
N MET A 107 9.95 -6.27 6.05
CA MET A 107 8.87 -6.92 6.77
C MET A 107 9.03 -6.71 8.28
N ALA A 108 7.95 -6.33 8.96
CA ALA A 108 7.94 -6.32 10.41
C ALA A 108 8.18 -7.75 10.92
N PRO A 109 9.11 -7.99 11.85
CA PRO A 109 9.48 -9.35 12.29
C PRO A 109 8.28 -10.19 12.74
N GLU A 110 7.31 -9.57 13.40
CA GLU A 110 6.05 -10.17 13.87
C GLU A 110 5.13 -10.63 12.74
N ASP A 111 5.25 -10.02 11.55
CA ASP A 111 4.42 -10.32 10.38
C ASP A 111 5.03 -11.39 9.47
N VAL A 112 6.31 -11.72 9.66
CA VAL A 112 7.04 -12.74 8.87
C VAL A 112 6.35 -14.11 8.92
N PRO A 113 5.94 -14.65 10.10
CA PRO A 113 5.25 -15.95 10.16
C PRO A 113 3.93 -15.97 9.39
N ARG A 114 3.20 -14.85 9.39
CA ARG A 114 1.93 -14.72 8.68
C ARG A 114 2.13 -14.75 7.17
N LEU A 115 3.17 -14.09 6.64
CA LEU A 115 3.49 -14.14 5.22
C LEU A 115 4.07 -15.51 4.79
N LEU A 116 4.84 -16.18 5.67
CA LEU A 116 5.29 -17.56 5.44
C LEU A 116 4.11 -18.51 5.28
N ALA A 117 3.09 -18.41 6.15
CA ALA A 117 1.89 -19.25 6.05
C ALA A 117 1.17 -19.07 4.70
N VAL A 118 1.09 -17.84 4.18
CA VAL A 118 0.50 -17.56 2.85
C VAL A 118 1.29 -18.24 1.74
N ARG A 119 2.63 -18.18 1.80
CA ARG A 119 3.51 -18.84 0.82
C ARG A 119 3.34 -20.35 0.86
N ASP A 120 3.32 -20.94 2.05
CA ASP A 120 3.23 -22.39 2.23
C ASP A 120 1.87 -22.93 1.79
N GLN A 121 0.78 -22.19 2.06
CA GLN A 121 -0.55 -22.47 1.50
C GLN A 121 -0.52 -22.49 -0.03
N MET A 122 0.10 -21.48 -0.65
CA MET A 122 0.24 -21.44 -2.11
C MET A 122 1.10 -22.59 -2.66
N GLY A 123 2.15 -22.98 -1.95
CA GLY A 123 2.94 -24.18 -2.28
C GLY A 123 2.09 -25.44 -2.27
N ALA A 124 1.23 -25.61 -1.26
CA ALA A 124 0.32 -26.75 -1.17
C ALA A 124 -0.73 -26.75 -2.31
N HIS A 125 -1.30 -25.60 -2.67
CA HIS A 125 -2.21 -25.50 -3.82
C HIS A 125 -1.50 -25.87 -5.14
N LYS A 126 -0.28 -25.34 -5.37
CA LYS A 126 0.54 -25.70 -6.54
C LYS A 126 0.84 -27.21 -6.57
N ALA A 127 1.17 -27.83 -5.44
CA ALA A 127 1.46 -29.26 -5.35
C ALA A 127 0.24 -30.14 -5.65
N LYS A 128 -0.98 -29.67 -5.38
CA LYS A 128 -2.24 -30.33 -5.75
C LYS A 128 -2.63 -30.13 -7.21
N GLY A 129 -1.85 -29.37 -7.99
CA GLY A 129 -2.16 -29.03 -9.38
C GLY A 129 -3.25 -27.96 -9.54
N GLU A 130 -3.61 -27.27 -8.46
CA GLU A 130 -4.61 -26.21 -8.50
C GLU A 130 -4.03 -24.96 -9.16
N ARG A 131 -4.80 -24.35 -10.06
CA ARG A 131 -4.41 -23.07 -10.67
C ARG A 131 -4.64 -21.95 -9.66
N GLY A 132 -3.53 -21.41 -9.16
CA GLY A 132 -3.52 -20.23 -8.33
C GLY A 132 -2.42 -19.25 -8.68
N SER A 133 -2.60 -17.99 -8.31
CA SER A 133 -1.63 -16.91 -8.49
C SER A 133 -1.45 -16.15 -7.19
N LEU A 134 -0.21 -15.77 -6.90
CA LEU A 134 0.13 -14.85 -5.83
C LEU A 134 0.67 -13.56 -6.45
N THR A 135 0.08 -12.42 -6.08
CA THR A 135 0.45 -11.10 -6.60
C THR A 135 0.80 -10.17 -5.45
N ILE A 136 1.78 -9.29 -5.67
CA ILE A 136 2.19 -8.27 -4.71
C ILE A 136 1.77 -6.88 -5.18
N GLY A 137 1.37 -6.04 -4.25
CA GLY A 137 1.36 -4.58 -4.40
C GLY A 137 2.17 -3.92 -3.30
N VAL A 138 2.70 -2.73 -3.59
CA VAL A 138 3.30 -1.85 -2.57
C VAL A 138 2.45 -0.59 -2.49
N GLY A 139 1.85 -0.35 -1.33
CA GLY A 139 1.15 0.90 -1.04
C GLY A 139 2.01 1.78 -0.14
N ALA A 140 2.24 3.04 -0.52
CA ALA A 140 3.09 3.96 0.25
C ALA A 140 2.36 5.26 0.56
N GLU A 141 1.77 5.37 1.75
CA GLU A 141 1.22 6.63 2.26
C GLU A 141 2.34 7.61 2.55
N ALA A 142 2.19 8.85 2.09
CA ALA A 142 3.13 9.93 2.34
C ALA A 142 2.44 11.10 3.06
N CYS A 143 3.26 11.97 3.64
CA CYS A 143 2.86 13.29 4.11
C CYS A 143 3.80 14.35 3.52
N ARG A 144 3.30 15.57 3.37
CA ARG A 144 4.05 16.71 2.84
C ARG A 144 4.91 17.35 3.94
N ILE A 145 6.17 17.60 3.62
CA ILE A 145 7.10 18.39 4.45
C ILE A 145 7.51 19.71 3.79
N GLY A 146 7.03 19.97 2.57
CA GLY A 146 7.33 21.19 1.84
C GLY A 146 6.55 21.30 0.54
N THR A 147 7.01 22.18 -0.35
CA THR A 147 6.47 22.33 -1.70
C THR A 147 6.75 21.10 -2.55
N LEU A 148 5.80 20.74 -3.39
CA LEU A 148 5.96 19.62 -4.32
C LEU A 148 6.34 20.12 -5.71
N PRO A 149 7.29 19.46 -6.40
CA PRO A 149 7.63 19.80 -7.78
C PRO A 149 6.45 19.56 -8.72
N ALA A 150 6.41 20.25 -9.86
CA ALA A 150 5.33 20.15 -10.84
C ALA A 150 5.06 18.71 -11.32
N LYS A 151 6.13 17.91 -11.48
CA LYS A 151 6.04 16.46 -11.65
C LYS A 151 6.33 15.81 -10.31
N THR A 152 5.34 15.15 -9.70
CA THR A 152 5.53 14.45 -8.42
C THR A 152 5.69 12.97 -8.69
N LEU A 153 6.91 12.59 -9.04
CA LEU A 153 7.27 11.25 -9.47
C LEU A 153 7.58 10.35 -8.27
N VAL A 154 7.02 9.14 -8.28
CA VAL A 154 7.26 8.10 -7.27
C VAL A 154 7.76 6.84 -7.96
N THR A 155 8.80 6.24 -7.41
CA THR A 155 9.32 4.95 -7.85
C THR A 155 9.35 4.00 -6.67
N THR A 156 8.83 2.79 -6.84
CA THR A 156 8.92 1.73 -5.84
C THR A 156 9.86 0.65 -6.32
N TYR A 157 10.70 0.14 -5.43
CA TYR A 157 11.64 -0.93 -5.69
C TYR A 157 11.37 -2.11 -4.77
N LEU A 158 11.73 -3.29 -5.23
CA LEU A 158 11.71 -4.53 -4.46
C LEU A 158 13.09 -5.15 -4.53
N LYS A 159 13.50 -5.73 -3.42
CA LYS A 159 14.66 -6.63 -3.34
C LYS A 159 14.21 -7.93 -2.70
N THR A 160 14.69 -9.02 -3.27
CA THR A 160 14.47 -10.39 -2.83
C THR A 160 15.83 -11.08 -2.73
N GLU A 161 15.94 -12.18 -1.99
CA GLU A 161 17.20 -12.95 -1.93
C GLU A 161 17.64 -13.46 -3.31
N ARG A 162 16.69 -13.70 -4.22
CA ARG A 162 17.00 -14.14 -5.60
C ARG A 162 17.61 -13.06 -6.48
N THR A 163 17.14 -11.82 -6.36
CA THR A 163 17.61 -10.73 -7.22
C THR A 163 18.92 -10.14 -6.72
N GLY A 164 19.21 -10.27 -5.43
CA GLY A 164 20.42 -9.73 -4.79
C GLY A 164 20.36 -8.21 -4.60
N ASP A 165 19.92 -7.48 -5.62
CA ASP A 165 19.76 -6.03 -5.63
C ASP A 165 18.29 -5.59 -5.74
N PHE A 166 18.06 -4.30 -5.48
CA PHE A 166 16.78 -3.65 -5.72
C PHE A 166 16.50 -3.52 -7.21
N PHE A 167 15.28 -3.87 -7.61
CA PHE A 167 14.76 -3.63 -8.95
C PHE A 167 13.45 -2.82 -8.88
N PRO A 168 13.17 -1.95 -9.86
CA PRO A 168 11.95 -1.14 -9.84
C PRO A 168 10.71 -2.01 -10.09
N LEU A 169 9.73 -1.93 -9.17
CA LEU A 169 8.37 -2.46 -9.37
C LEU A 169 7.51 -1.47 -10.16
N THR A 170 7.64 -0.19 -9.84
CA THR A 170 7.02 0.92 -10.57
C THR A 170 8.07 2.00 -10.76
N ARG A 171 8.09 2.66 -11.92
CA ARG A 171 9.06 3.70 -12.25
C ARG A 171 8.37 5.00 -12.63
N ASP A 172 8.78 6.07 -11.97
CA ASP A 172 8.39 7.46 -12.22
C ASP A 172 6.89 7.67 -12.39
N VAL A 173 6.09 7.06 -11.51
CA VAL A 173 4.64 7.24 -11.47
C VAL A 173 4.35 8.68 -11.04
N ASP A 174 3.72 9.47 -11.91
CA ASP A 174 3.39 10.85 -11.60
C ASP A 174 2.07 10.92 -10.84
N LEU A 175 2.13 11.32 -9.57
CA LEU A 175 0.97 11.46 -8.71
C LEU A 175 -0.05 12.50 -9.21
N ARG A 176 0.28 13.36 -10.19
CA ARG A 176 -0.73 14.26 -10.80
C ARG A 176 -1.42 13.68 -12.02
N LYS A 177 -0.81 12.69 -12.67
CA LYS A 177 -1.26 12.16 -13.96
C LYS A 177 -1.77 10.73 -13.87
N ASP A 178 -1.10 9.91 -13.08
CA ASP A 178 -1.22 8.45 -13.13
C ASP A 178 -2.07 7.87 -11.97
N VAL A 179 -2.52 8.72 -11.05
CA VAL A 179 -3.39 8.36 -9.92
C VAL A 179 -4.72 9.13 -9.97
N PRO A 180 -5.78 8.62 -9.33
CA PRO A 180 -7.07 9.32 -9.26
C PRO A 180 -6.98 10.74 -8.67
N LYS A 181 -7.95 11.62 -8.94
CA LYS A 181 -7.94 13.00 -8.41
C LYS A 181 -8.07 13.06 -6.89
N GLU A 182 -8.64 12.01 -6.30
CA GLU A 182 -8.72 11.78 -4.86
C GLU A 182 -7.35 11.49 -4.26
N ALA A 183 -6.45 10.98 -5.10
CA ALA A 183 -5.06 10.66 -4.82
C ALA A 183 -4.08 11.81 -5.14
N ALA A 184 -4.59 13.00 -5.51
CA ALA A 184 -3.75 14.10 -5.99
C ALA A 184 -2.77 14.63 -4.90
N PRO A 185 -1.56 15.08 -5.26
CA PRO A 185 -0.53 15.48 -4.31
C PRO A 185 -0.96 16.62 -3.37
N GLU A 186 -1.85 17.49 -3.85
CA GLU A 186 -2.38 18.63 -3.10
C GLU A 186 -3.26 18.17 -1.91
N ARG A 187 -3.81 16.95 -1.99
CA ARG A 187 -4.65 16.33 -0.94
C ARG A 187 -3.83 15.52 0.06
N ILE A 188 -2.53 15.31 -0.18
CA ILE A 188 -1.63 14.68 0.77
C ILE A 188 -1.56 15.58 2.03
N PRO A 189 -1.77 15.06 3.24
CA PRO A 189 -1.71 15.87 4.46
C PRO A 189 -0.28 16.35 4.73
N LEU A 190 -0.13 17.48 5.43
CA LEU A 190 1.17 17.85 6.00
C LEU A 190 1.60 16.81 7.04
N CYS A 191 2.91 16.61 7.19
CA CYS A 191 3.40 15.84 8.32
C CYS A 191 3.10 16.61 9.62
N GLY A 192 2.53 15.92 10.60
CA GLY A 192 2.32 16.42 11.96
C GLY A 192 3.45 16.01 12.88
#